data_AF-A0A8I0H2S5-F1
#
_entry.id   AF-A0A8I0H2S5-F1
#
_cell.length_a   1.000
_cell.length_b   1.000
_cell.length_c   1.000
_cell.angle_alpha   90.00
_cell.angle_beta   90.00
_cell.angle_gamma   90.00
#
_symmetry.space_group_name_H-M   'P 1'
#
loop_
_entity.id
_entity.type
_entity.pdbx_description
1 polymer ?
#
loop_
_entity_poly.entity_id
_entity_poly.type
_entity_poly.pdbx_seq_one_letter_code
_entity_poly.pdbx_strand_id
1 'polypeptide(L)'
;PGLRLMDSGEVPENILPGVKALGEFYLNFLMKEKEIDWVFFSPAADMRPGVRTGRYRLGKDDMIVDIVGNSHISVEDYAAAMIDE
;
A
#
# COMPACT_ATOMS: atom_id res chain seq x y z
N PRO A 1 -11.59 11.88 -2.64
CA PRO A 1 -10.70 12.03 -1.48
C PRO A 1 -11.32 11.39 -0.23
N GLY A 2 -10.58 10.55 0.49
CA GLY A 2 -11.07 9.87 1.70
C GLY A 2 -11.87 8.58 1.47
N LEU A 3 -11.90 8.04 0.25
CA LEU A 3 -12.44 6.70 -0.02
C LEU A 3 -11.33 5.67 0.15
N ARG A 4 -11.54 4.67 1.00
CA ARG A 4 -10.58 3.57 1.19
C ARG A 4 -10.72 2.57 0.05
N LEU A 5 -9.61 2.01 -0.42
CA LEU A 5 -9.61 0.99 -1.48
C LEU A 5 -10.53 -0.20 -1.14
N MET A 6 -10.49 -0.66 0.12
CA MET A 6 -11.34 -1.76 0.61
C MET A 6 -12.85 -1.47 0.62
N ASP A 7 -13.25 -0.19 0.49
CA ASP A 7 -14.65 0.25 0.42
C ASP A 7 -15.07 0.63 -1.01
N SER A 8 -14.15 0.59 -1.98
CA SER A 8 -14.39 1.06 -3.36
C SER A 8 -15.20 0.10 -4.23
N GLY A 9 -15.22 -1.19 -3.88
CA GLY A 9 -15.76 -2.26 -4.74
C GLY A 9 -14.78 -2.80 -5.78
N GLU A 10 -13.59 -2.21 -5.92
CA GLU A 10 -12.58 -2.60 -6.91
C GLU A 10 -11.70 -3.78 -6.47
N VAL A 11 -11.78 -4.18 -5.20
CA VAL A 11 -10.97 -5.27 -4.63
C VAL A 11 -11.66 -6.62 -4.86
N PRO A 12 -10.99 -7.61 -5.49
CA PRO A 12 -11.55 -8.94 -5.70
C PRO A 12 -12.03 -9.60 -4.41
N GLU A 13 -13.23 -10.21 -4.45
CA GLU A 13 -13.90 -10.78 -3.27
C GLU A 13 -13.05 -11.82 -2.54
N ASN A 14 -12.24 -12.59 -3.26
CA ASN A 14 -11.39 -13.64 -2.70
C ASN A 14 -10.23 -13.10 -1.85
N ILE A 15 -9.80 -11.85 -2.07
CA ILE A 15 -8.72 -11.22 -1.28
C ILE A 15 -9.24 -10.14 -0.32
N LEU A 16 -10.45 -9.64 -0.54
CA LEU A 16 -11.06 -8.57 0.26
C LEU A 16 -11.00 -8.83 1.78
N PRO A 17 -11.28 -10.04 2.31
CA PRO A 17 -11.16 -10.28 3.75
C PRO A 17 -9.75 -10.02 4.29
N GLY A 18 -8.71 -10.42 3.54
CA GLY A 18 -7.31 -10.16 3.92
C GLY A 18 -6.96 -8.67 3.86
N VAL A 19 -7.41 -7.98 2.81
CA VAL A 19 -7.21 -6.52 2.67
C VAL A 19 -7.88 -5.76 3.83
N LYS A 20 -9.11 -6.14 4.20
CA LYS A 20 -9.82 -5.54 5.33
C LYS A 20 -9.12 -5.78 6.65
N ALA A 21 -8.70 -7.02 6.92
CA ALA A 21 -8.00 -7.36 8.16
C ALA A 21 -6.71 -6.55 8.34
N LEU A 22 -5.94 -6.38 7.26
CA LEU A 22 -4.72 -5.56 7.28
C LEU A 22 -5.02 -4.08 7.54
N GLY A 23 -6.03 -3.52 6.85
CA GLY A 23 -6.46 -2.14 7.05
C GLY A 23 -6.99 -1.87 8.45
N GLU A 24 -7.76 -2.81 9.02
CA GLU A 24 -8.26 -2.72 10.39
C GLU A 24 -7.14 -2.80 11.43
N PHE A 25 -6.11 -3.63 11.21
CA PHE A 25 -4.95 -3.69 12.09
C PHE A 25 -4.24 -2.33 12.15
N TYR A 26 -3.97 -1.73 10.99
CA TYR A 26 -3.37 -0.39 10.93
C TYR A 26 -4.22 0.66 11.66
N LEU A 27 -5.51 0.77 11.32
CA LEU A 27 -6.40 1.81 11.84
C LEU A 27 -6.70 1.66 13.34
N ASN A 28 -6.87 0.42 13.82
CA ASN A 28 -7.36 0.19 15.17
C ASN A 28 -6.23 -0.07 16.18
N PHE A 29 -5.03 -0.47 15.72
CA PHE A 29 -3.90 -0.81 16.58
C PHE A 29 -2.70 0.11 16.33
N LEU A 30 -2.09 0.08 15.14
CA LEU A 30 -0.87 0.83 14.88
C LEU A 30 -1.04 2.35 15.09
N MET A 31 -2.16 2.91 14.61
CA MET A 31 -2.47 4.34 14.83
C MET A 31 -2.56 4.78 16.30
N LYS A 32 -2.68 3.85 17.24
CA LYS A 32 -2.73 4.12 18.69
C LYS A 32 -1.41 3.80 19.39
N GLU A 33 -0.49 3.09 18.73
CA GLU A 33 0.82 2.73 19.26
C GLU A 33 1.71 3.96 19.37
N LYS A 34 2.39 4.12 20.51
CA LYS A 34 3.20 5.30 20.85
C LYS A 34 4.52 4.95 21.55
N GLU A 35 4.75 3.68 21.85
CA GLU A 35 5.89 3.21 22.64
C GLU A 35 7.05 2.77 21.75
N ILE A 36 6.82 2.56 20.45
CA ILE A 36 7.83 2.18 19.46
C ILE A 36 7.73 3.06 18.21
N ASP A 37 8.87 3.22 17.53
CA ASP A 37 8.94 3.85 16.22
C ASP A 37 8.60 2.79 15.16
N TRP A 38 7.35 2.81 14.69
CA TRP A 38 6.83 1.81 13.75
C TRP A 38 6.57 2.44 12.38
N VAL A 39 6.76 1.64 11.34
CA VAL A 39 6.45 1.99 9.95
C VAL A 39 5.44 1.01 9.39
N PHE A 40 4.38 1.54 8.76
CA PHE A 40 3.44 0.76 7.97
C PHE A 40 3.56 1.17 6.50
N PHE A 41 4.40 0.46 5.76
CA PHE A 41 4.63 0.77 4.35
C PHE A 41 3.59 0.08 3.48
N SER A 42 2.67 0.85 2.89
CA SER A 42 1.62 0.31 2.03
C SER A 42 2.11 0.18 0.60
N PRO A 43 1.99 -1.01 -0.04
CA PRO A 43 2.30 -1.16 -1.45
C PRO A 43 1.23 -0.49 -2.33
N ALA A 44 1.53 -0.35 -3.63
CA ALA A 44 0.53 -0.01 -4.63
C ALA A 44 -0.56 -1.09 -4.73
N ALA A 45 -1.72 -0.75 -5.31
CA ALA A 45 -2.86 -1.68 -5.39
C ALA A 45 -2.54 -2.96 -6.16
N ASP A 46 -1.77 -2.86 -7.25
CA ASP A 46 -1.25 -4.01 -7.99
C ASP A 46 0.27 -4.14 -7.79
N MET A 47 0.69 -5.20 -7.10
CA MET A 47 2.10 -5.50 -6.86
C MET A 47 2.44 -6.89 -7.40
N ARG A 48 3.41 -6.96 -8.31
CA ARG A 48 3.83 -8.20 -8.98
C ARG A 48 5.34 -8.21 -9.23
N PRO A 49 5.96 -9.39 -9.42
CA PRO A 49 7.34 -9.47 -9.88
C PRO A 49 7.55 -8.67 -11.17
N GLY A 50 8.69 -8.00 -11.29
CA GLY A 50 8.98 -7.11 -12.41
C GLY A 50 10.46 -6.77 -12.52
N VAL A 51 10.76 -5.49 -12.72
CA VAL A 51 12.12 -4.96 -12.87
C VAL A 51 12.39 -3.96 -11.75
N ARG A 52 13.59 -4.00 -11.19
CA ARG A 52 14.13 -2.95 -10.31
C ARG A 52 14.53 -1.75 -11.15
N THR A 53 13.65 -0.78 -11.28
CA THR A 53 13.91 0.44 -12.06
C THR A 53 14.59 1.53 -11.23
N GLY A 54 14.40 1.53 -9.91
CA GLY A 54 14.78 2.61 -9.01
C GLY A 54 14.01 3.91 -9.25
N ARG A 55 12.89 3.86 -9.98
CA ARG A 55 12.11 5.04 -10.38
C ARG A 55 10.65 4.86 -9.97
N TYR A 56 10.31 5.41 -8.82
CA TYR A 56 8.96 5.39 -8.25
C TYR A 56 8.64 6.72 -7.58
N ARG A 57 7.38 6.89 -7.16
CA ARG A 57 6.96 8.04 -6.35
C ARG A 57 6.68 7.55 -4.94
N LEU A 58 7.16 8.29 -3.95
CA LEU A 58 6.79 8.10 -2.55
C LEU A 58 5.57 8.94 -2.22
N GLY A 59 4.73 8.40 -1.35
CA GLY A 59 3.47 9.01 -0.94
C GLY A 59 3.27 8.84 0.55
N LYS A 60 2.09 9.26 1.01
CA LYS A 60 1.70 9.11 2.41
C LYS A 60 0.38 8.35 2.48
N ASP A 61 -0.73 9.07 2.64
CA ASP A 61 -2.03 8.46 2.90
C ASP A 61 -2.89 8.26 1.64
N ASP A 62 -2.60 9.02 0.58
CA ASP A 62 -3.33 8.94 -0.69
C ASP A 62 -2.68 7.93 -1.64
N MET A 63 -3.52 7.14 -2.31
CA MET A 63 -3.09 6.18 -3.31
C MET A 63 -2.37 6.88 -4.48
N ILE A 64 -1.19 6.38 -4.82
CA ILE A 64 -0.45 6.83 -6.00
C ILE A 64 -0.98 6.09 -7.22
N VAL A 65 -1.43 6.87 -8.21
CA VAL A 65 -1.90 6.39 -9.52
C VAL A 65 -1.11 7.04 -10.66
N ASP A 66 -0.83 6.29 -11.71
CA ASP A 66 -0.22 6.78 -12.93
C ASP A 66 -1.19 7.65 -13.76
N ILE A 67 -0.76 8.09 -14.95
CA ILE A 67 -1.56 8.96 -15.83
C ILE A 67 -2.82 8.30 -16.40
N VAL A 68 -2.88 6.97 -16.43
CA VAL A 68 -4.05 6.20 -16.89
C VAL A 68 -4.92 5.72 -15.74
N GLY A 69 -4.55 6.02 -14.49
CA GLY A 69 -5.33 5.72 -13.29
C GLY A 69 -4.93 4.41 -12.59
N ASN A 70 -3.85 3.75 -13.00
CA ASN A 70 -3.40 2.50 -12.37
C ASN A 70 -2.47 2.78 -11.18
N SER A 71 -2.68 2.05 -10.08
CA SER A 71 -1.75 2.02 -8.96
C SER A 71 -0.95 0.72 -9.00
N HIS A 72 0.33 0.81 -9.36
CA HIS A 72 1.18 -0.38 -9.51
C HIS A 72 2.63 -0.14 -9.04
N ILE A 73 3.29 -1.22 -8.62
CA ILE A 73 4.73 -1.24 -8.29
C ILE A 73 5.30 -2.66 -8.55
N SER A 74 6.57 -2.77 -8.91
CA SER A 74 7.25 -4.07 -8.96
C SER A 74 7.65 -4.52 -7.56
N VAL A 75 7.69 -5.83 -7.31
CA VAL A 75 8.18 -6.37 -6.03
C VAL A 75 9.61 -5.91 -5.76
N GLU A 76 10.44 -5.80 -6.80
CA GLU A 76 11.84 -5.42 -6.69
C GLU A 76 12.04 -3.93 -6.35
N ASP A 77 11.23 -3.03 -6.92
CA ASP A 77 11.28 -1.60 -6.56
C ASP A 77 10.64 -1.34 -5.19
N TYR A 78 9.57 -2.07 -4.84
CA TYR A 78 9.00 -1.99 -3.49
C TYR A 78 9.99 -2.45 -2.43
N ALA A 79 10.69 -3.56 -2.67
CA ALA A 79 11.73 -4.06 -1.78
C ALA A 79 12.90 -3.07 -1.66
N ALA A 80 13.31 -2.42 -2.75
CA ALA A 80 14.33 -1.39 -2.69
C ALA A 80 13.88 -0.20 -1.82
N ALA A 81 12.66 0.31 -2.03
CA ALA A 81 12.11 1.39 -1.24
C ALA A 81 11.98 1.04 0.25
N MET A 82 11.59 -0.19 0.58
CA MET A 82 11.46 -0.66 1.96
C MET A 82 12.79 -0.67 2.72
N ILE A 83 13.91 -0.91 2.03
CA ILE A 83 15.25 -0.90 2.65
C ILE A 83 15.81 0.51 2.79
N ASP A 84 15.35 1.44 1.94
CA ASP A 84 15.76 2.84 1.99
C ASP A 84 15.05 3.64 3.11
N GLU A 85 13.88 3.16 3.57
CA GLU A 85 13.16 3.66 4.76
C GLU A 85 13.77 3.13 6.08
#